data_AF-A0A2S6V635-F1
#
_entry.id   AF-A0A2S6V635-F1
#
_cell.length_a   1.000
_cell.length_b   1.000
_cell.length_c   1.000
_cell.angle_alpha   90.00
_cell.angle_beta   90.00
_cell.angle_gamma   90.00
#
_symmetry.space_group_name_H-M   'P 1'
#
loop_
_entity.id
_entity.type
_entity.pdbx_description
1 polymer ?
#
loop_
_entity_poly.entity_id
_entity_poly.type
_entity_poly.pdbx_seq_one_letter_code
_entity_poly.pdbx_strand_id
1 'polypeptide(L)'
;MRSLPWTEHFDCIINWFTAFGYFDDRDNRRVLAEAYRTLKPGDKLLIELQSLYRILKEFRANSVTDCNNNYLIDRTRFDVFTN
;
A
#
# COMPACT_ATOMS: atom_id res chain seq x y z
N MET A 1 6.37 0.11 -10.25
CA MET A 1 6.32 1.46 -10.87
C MET A 1 7.55 2.29 -10.47
N ARG A 2 8.78 1.85 -10.80
CA ARG A 2 10.00 2.61 -10.48
C ARG A 2 10.68 3.22 -11.71
N SER A 3 10.20 2.85 -12.89
CA SER A 3 10.61 3.40 -14.17
C SER A 3 9.44 3.16 -15.12
N LEU A 4 8.81 4.25 -15.55
CA LEU A 4 7.68 4.25 -16.47
C LEU A 4 8.04 5.05 -17.73
N PRO A 5 7.65 4.62 -18.93
CA PRO A 5 8.01 5.31 -20.17
C PRO A 5 7.10 6.50 -20.52
N TRP A 6 6.25 6.96 -19.59
CA TRP A 6 5.22 7.98 -19.84
C TRP A 6 5.49 9.26 -19.04
N THR A 7 5.07 10.40 -19.55
CA THR A 7 5.05 11.70 -18.85
C THR A 7 3.70 12.35 -19.13
N GLU A 8 3.04 12.91 -18.11
CA GLU A 8 1.74 13.59 -18.25
C GLU A 8 0.70 12.79 -19.08
N HIS A 9 0.59 11.49 -18.80
CA HIS A 9 -0.18 10.55 -19.62
C HIS A 9 -1.51 10.15 -18.98
N PHE A 10 -1.52 9.95 -17.66
CA PHE A 10 -2.69 9.42 -16.95
C PHE A 10 -3.55 10.55 -16.39
N ASP A 11 -4.87 10.38 -16.51
CA ASP A 11 -5.87 11.26 -15.89
C ASP A 11 -6.14 10.90 -14.40
N CYS A 12 -5.74 9.70 -13.97
CA CYS A 12 -5.87 9.23 -12.60
C CYS A 12 -4.92 8.05 -12.37
N ILE A 13 -4.36 7.96 -11.16
CA ILE A 13 -3.62 6.78 -10.69
C ILE A 13 -4.24 6.29 -9.40
N ILE A 14 -4.40 4.97 -9.29
CA ILE A 14 -4.93 4.32 -8.09
C ILE A 14 -3.89 3.30 -7.58
N ASN A 15 -3.44 3.50 -6.35
CA ASN A 15 -2.70 2.50 -5.58
C ASN A 15 -3.67 1.82 -4.61
N TRP A 16 -4.01 0.57 -4.90
CA TRP A 16 -5.06 -0.20 -4.21
C TRP A 16 -4.46 -1.36 -3.39
N PHE A 17 -5.25 -1.93 -2.49
CA PHE A 17 -4.86 -3.05 -1.60
C PHE A 17 -3.63 -2.75 -0.74
N THR A 18 -3.46 -1.49 -0.33
CA THR A 18 -2.37 -1.08 0.57
C THR A 18 -0.98 -1.41 0.03
N ALA A 19 -0.85 -1.38 -1.30
CA ALA A 19 0.38 -1.78 -1.98
C ALA A 19 1.54 -0.78 -1.79
N PHE A 20 1.22 0.48 -1.48
CA PHE A 20 2.24 1.46 -1.11
C PHE A 20 2.83 1.16 0.27
N GLY A 21 4.16 1.18 0.40
CA GLY A 21 4.87 0.84 1.64
C GLY A 21 5.53 -0.54 1.65
N TYR A 22 5.36 -1.36 0.60
CA TYR A 22 5.99 -2.68 0.49
C TYR A 22 7.48 -2.61 0.10
N PHE A 23 7.92 -1.48 -0.45
CA PHE A 23 9.34 -1.23 -0.73
C PHE A 23 10.00 -0.46 0.41
N ASP A 24 11.33 -0.32 0.34
CA ASP A 24 12.06 0.61 1.20
C ASP A 24 11.71 2.08 0.90
N ASP A 25 12.11 3.00 1.79
CA ASP A 25 11.85 4.43 1.65
C ASP A 25 12.38 5.05 0.35
N ARG A 26 13.52 4.57 -0.15
CA ARG A 26 14.12 5.10 -1.39
C ARG A 26 13.26 4.73 -2.58
N ASP A 27 12.81 3.48 -2.64
CA ASP A 27 11.98 2.99 -3.71
C ASP A 27 10.53 3.46 -3.61
N ASN A 28 9.97 3.64 -2.41
CA ASN A 28 8.66 4.28 -2.23
C ASN A 28 8.68 5.74 -2.70
N ARG A 29 9.75 6.50 -2.42
CA ARG A 29 9.93 7.85 -2.98
C ARG A 29 9.96 7.84 -4.51
N ARG A 30 10.61 6.85 -5.12
CA ARG A 30 10.62 6.68 -6.59
C ARG A 30 9.23 6.38 -7.14
N VAL A 31 8.43 5.56 -6.46
CA VAL A 31 7.05 5.27 -6.86
C VAL A 31 6.22 6.56 -6.88
N LEU A 32 6.31 7.39 -5.83
CA LEU A 32 5.60 8.67 -5.78
C LEU A 32 6.08 9.65 -6.86
N ALA A 33 7.40 9.72 -7.11
CA ALA A 33 7.96 10.57 -8.15
C ALA A 33 7.48 10.16 -9.56
N GLU A 34 7.46 8.86 -9.84
CA GLU A 34 6.97 8.34 -11.11
C GLU A 34 5.45 8.55 -11.26
N ALA A 35 4.67 8.37 -10.20
CA ALA A 35 3.24 8.67 -10.22
C ALA A 35 2.99 10.16 -10.51
N TYR A 36 3.71 11.08 -9.85
CA TYR A 36 3.62 12.51 -10.12
C TYR A 36 3.99 12.85 -11.57
N ARG A 37 5.12 12.35 -12.06
CA ARG A 37 5.62 12.64 -13.43
C ARG A 37 4.68 12.13 -14.52
N THR A 38 3.98 11.03 -14.27
CA THR A 38 3.12 10.38 -15.26
C THR A 38 1.67 10.86 -15.21
N LEU A 39 1.26 11.57 -14.17
CA LEU A 39 -0.03 12.27 -14.11
C LEU A 39 0.00 13.55 -14.94
N LYS A 40 -1.11 13.87 -15.60
CA LYS A 40 -1.31 15.19 -16.20
C LYS A 40 -1.41 16.26 -15.10
N PRO A 41 -1.05 17.53 -15.39
CA PRO A 41 -1.18 18.61 -14.42
C PRO A 41 -2.61 18.75 -13.89
N GLY A 42 -2.78 18.73 -12.57
CA GLY A 42 -4.07 18.89 -11.90
C GLY A 42 -4.77 17.58 -11.52
N ASP A 43 -4.39 16.46 -12.13
CA ASP A 43 -4.98 15.14 -11.85
C ASP A 43 -4.46 14.53 -10.54
N LYS A 44 -5.07 13.41 -10.14
CA LYS A 44 -4.96 12.88 -8.78
C LYS A 44 -4.39 11.47 -8.73
N LEU A 45 -3.57 11.25 -7.70
CA LEU A 45 -3.17 9.94 -7.20
C LEU A 45 -4.03 9.61 -5.98
N LEU A 46 -4.72 8.48 -6.01
CA LEU A 46 -5.39 7.89 -4.86
C LEU A 46 -4.52 6.77 -4.29
N ILE A 47 -4.25 6.81 -2.99
CA ILE A 47 -3.56 5.74 -2.28
C ILE A 47 -4.50 5.21 -1.19
N GLU A 48 -4.86 3.93 -1.30
CA GLU A 48 -5.52 3.20 -0.23
C GLU A 48 -4.47 2.75 0.78
N LEU A 49 -4.62 3.15 2.04
CA LEU A 49 -3.75 2.76 3.14
C LEU A 49 -4.55 2.06 4.24
N GLN A 50 -3.87 1.21 5.01
CA GLN A 50 -4.47 0.66 6.23
C GLN A 50 -4.68 1.77 7.25
N SER A 51 -5.83 1.75 7.92
CA SER A 51 -6.09 2.64 9.06
C SER A 51 -5.32 2.15 10.27
N LEU A 52 -4.35 2.93 10.76
CA LEU A 52 -3.64 2.62 11.99
C LEU A 52 -4.59 2.46 13.17
N TYR A 53 -5.60 3.35 13.27
CA TYR A 53 -6.62 3.25 14.32
C TYR A 53 -7.34 1.90 14.29
N ARG A 54 -7.75 1.45 13.10
CA ARG A 54 -8.42 0.15 12.94
C ARG A 54 -7.49 -1.00 13.30
N ILE A 55 -6.25 -0.97 12.82
CA ILE A 55 -5.23 -1.98 13.16
C ILE A 55 -5.10 -2.09 14.68
N LEU A 56 -4.93 -0.97 15.38
CA LEU A 56 -4.74 -0.97 16.84
C LEU A 56 -5.98 -1.45 17.59
N LYS A 57 -7.18 -1.06 17.13
CA LYS A 57 -8.45 -1.45 17.77
C LYS A 57 -8.77 -2.94 17.58
N GLU A 58 -8.46 -3.49 16.40
CA GLU A 58 -8.84 -4.85 16.00
C GLU A 58 -7.65 -5.81 15.99
N PHE A 59 -6.49 -5.41 16.54
CA PHE A 59 -5.25 -6.17 16.46
C PHE A 59 -5.42 -7.60 16.99
N ARG A 60 -5.06 -8.57 16.16
CA ARG A 60 -4.92 -9.97 16.56
C ARG A 60 -3.54 -10.45 16.14
N ALA A 61 -2.74 -10.87 17.12
CA ALA A 61 -1.42 -11.42 16.85
C ALA A 61 -1.48 -12.71 16.03
N ASN A 62 -2.57 -13.49 16.18
CA ASN A 62 -2.83 -14.68 15.41
C ASN A 62 -4.32 -14.71 14.99
N SER A 63 -4.58 -15.06 13.73
CA SER A 63 -5.92 -15.34 13.23
C SER A 63 -5.91 -16.58 12.35
N VAL A 64 -7.02 -17.33 12.39
CA VAL A 64 -7.25 -18.49 11.54
C VAL A 64 -8.56 -18.26 10.80
N THR A 65 -8.51 -18.31 9.47
CA THR A 65 -9.68 -18.27 8.61
C THR A 65 -9.89 -19.65 8.00
N ASP A 66 -11.05 -20.23 8.25
CA ASP A 66 -11.49 -21.50 7.64
C ASP A 66 -12.28 -21.19 6.36
N CYS A 67 -11.92 -21.85 5.27
CA CYS A 67 -12.67 -21.89 4.02
C CYS A 67 -12.73 -23.34 3.51
N ASN A 68 -13.86 -24.00 3.76
CA ASN A 68 -14.11 -25.38 3.34
C ASN A 68 -13.02 -26.37 3.81
N ASN A 69 -12.67 -26.35 5.10
CA ASN A 69 -11.60 -27.14 5.72
C ASN A 69 -10.18 -26.78 5.21
N ASN A 70 -10.02 -25.66 4.51
CA ASN A 70 -8.72 -25.05 4.24
C ASN A 70 -8.50 -23.90 5.22
N TYR A 71 -7.33 -23.88 5.84
CA TYR A 71 -7.00 -22.87 6.85
C TYR A 71 -5.97 -21.89 6.32
N LEU A 72 -6.31 -20.61 6.38
CA LEU A 72 -5.35 -19.52 6.30
C LEU A 72 -4.99 -19.11 7.72
N ILE A 73 -3.70 -19.20 8.07
CA ILE A 73 -3.19 -18.86 9.40
C ILE A 73 -2.31 -17.63 9.25
N ASP A 74 -2.80 -16.50 9.77
CA ASP A 74 -2.06 -15.25 9.80
C ASP A 74 -1.42 -15.03 11.17
N ARG A 75 -0.16 -14.60 11.15
CA ARG A 75 0.59 -14.17 12.33
C ARG A 75 1.09 -12.76 12.12
N THR A 76 0.52 -11.82 12.87
CA THR A 76 0.81 -10.40 12.73
C THR A 76 1.67 -9.94 13.89
N ARG A 77 2.79 -9.28 13.57
CA ARG A 77 3.60 -8.55 14.54
C ARG A 77 3.44 -7.06 14.25
N PHE A 78 3.22 -6.28 15.31
CA PHE A 78 3.20 -4.83 15.25
C PHE A 78 4.08 -4.28 16.36
N ASP A 79 5.03 -3.43 16.01
CA ASP A 79 5.90 -2.73 16.96
C ASP A 79 5.64 -1.23 16.81
N VAL A 80 5.25 -0.58 17.92
CA VAL A 80 4.86 0.83 17.91
C VAL A 80 6.08 1.76 17.83
N PHE A 81 7.27 1.24 18.11
CA PHE A 81 8.51 2.02 18.22
C PHE A 81 9.47 1.79 17.06
N THR A 82 9.30 0.70 16.31
CA THR A 82 10.10 0.41 15.13
C THR A 82 9.17 0.17 13.95
N ASN A 83 9.02 1.20 13.11
CA ASN A 83 8.57 1.03 11.74
C ASN A 83 9.80 0.78 10.87
#